data_AF-A0A344UD14-F1
#
_entry.id   AF-A0A344UD14-F1
#
_cell.length_a   1.000
_cell.length_b   1.000
_cell.length_c   1.000
_cell.angle_alpha   90.00
_cell.angle_beta   90.00
_cell.angle_gamma   90.00
#
_symmetry.space_group_name_H-M   'P 1'
#
loop_
_entity.id
_entity.type
_entity.pdbx_description
1 polymer ?
#
loop_
_entity_poly.entity_id
_entity_poly.type
_entity_poly.pdbx_seq_one_letter_code
_entity_poly.pdbx_strand_id
1 'polypeptide(L)'
;MSQAPANTMAERWRPPSSRASPATRFASSIFSRTLPDNLSCRRCRRIFPQTSSMRTYFPPGAKRFMKKSILFPAACSLLAWLPIHAFGGDCDTSRRASTPSSRFAVDGEEVRDKRTGLVWLRCSVGQRWDGKRCFGEIRLLRHQEARRHAAALGHGWRVPAIEELAGIVERRCQNPAINRNIFPDVAELYDNSAKYWSDTR
;
A
#
# COMPACT_ATOMS: atom_id res chain seq x y z
N MET A 1 23.25 15.13 -0.22
CA MET A 1 22.92 14.18 0.86
C MET A 1 21.81 13.26 0.38
N SER A 2 22.03 11.95 0.32
CA SER A 2 20.98 10.99 -0.05
C SER A 2 20.08 10.77 1.16
N GLN A 3 18.83 11.20 1.09
CA GLN A 3 17.84 10.90 2.14
C GLN A 3 17.53 9.38 2.13
N ALA A 4 17.26 8.81 3.30
CA ALA A 4 16.86 7.40 3.43
C ALA A 4 15.48 7.16 2.79
N PRO A 5 15.19 5.97 2.24
CA PRO A 5 13.89 5.68 1.65
C PRO A 5 12.80 5.60 2.73
N ALA A 6 11.58 6.03 2.39
CA ALA A 6 10.43 6.11 3.32
C ALA A 6 9.14 5.62 2.65
N ASN A 7 8.07 5.47 3.44
CA ASN A 7 6.75 5.16 2.89
C ASN A 7 6.26 6.31 2.01
N THR A 8 5.35 5.98 1.11
CA THR A 8 4.72 6.96 0.22
C THR A 8 3.23 6.72 0.23
N MET A 9 2.46 7.80 0.40
CA MET A 9 1.05 7.84 0.09
C MET A 9 0.84 8.89 -1.01
N ALA A 10 -0.19 8.70 -1.83
CA ALA A 10 -0.55 9.68 -2.84
C ALA A 10 -1.85 10.38 -2.43
N GLU A 11 -1.93 11.65 -2.80
CA GLU A 11 -3.14 12.44 -2.66
C GLU A 11 -3.50 13.17 -3.97
N ARG A 12 -4.76 13.60 -4.03
CA ARG A 12 -5.31 14.35 -5.15
C ARG A 12 -6.43 15.27 -4.68
N TRP A 13 -6.62 16.37 -5.39
CA TRP A 13 -7.87 17.13 -5.32
C TRP A 13 -8.99 16.50 -6.17
N ARG A 14 -10.11 16.13 -5.57
CA ARG A 14 -11.33 15.71 -6.29
C ARG A 14 -12.39 16.80 -6.07
N PRO A 15 -12.87 17.50 -7.12
CA PRO A 15 -13.93 18.47 -6.94
C PRO A 15 -15.16 17.80 -6.28
N PRO A 16 -15.92 18.52 -5.44
CA PRO A 16 -17.19 18.00 -4.92
C PRO A 16 -18.02 17.57 -6.12
N SER A 17 -18.48 16.32 -6.11
CA SER A 17 -19.25 15.73 -7.21
C SER A 17 -20.44 16.64 -7.50
N SER A 18 -20.37 17.43 -8.57
CA SER A 18 -21.58 17.86 -9.24
C SER A 18 -22.31 16.57 -9.61
N ARG A 19 -23.59 16.52 -9.23
CA ARG A 19 -24.51 15.44 -9.58
C ARG A 19 -24.21 14.95 -10.98
N ALA A 20 -24.05 13.63 -11.14
CA ALA A 20 -23.89 13.01 -12.44
C ALA A 20 -24.99 13.53 -13.38
N SER A 21 -24.62 14.34 -14.37
CA SER A 21 -25.50 14.60 -15.50
C SER A 21 -25.68 13.27 -16.22
N PRO A 22 -26.91 12.81 -16.44
CA PRO A 22 -27.13 11.64 -17.27
C PRO A 22 -26.63 11.96 -18.68
N ALA A 23 -25.73 11.11 -19.17
CA ALA A 23 -25.25 11.17 -20.55
C ALA A 23 -26.44 11.06 -21.49
N THR A 24 -26.79 12.16 -22.16
CA THR A 24 -27.69 12.12 -23.31
C THR A 24 -26.97 11.38 -24.43
N ARG A 25 -27.42 10.15 -24.70
CA ARG A 25 -27.13 9.41 -25.92
C ARG A 25 -27.40 10.30 -27.12
N PHE A 26 -26.39 10.53 -27.95
CA PHE A 26 -26.59 10.73 -29.37
C PHE A 26 -25.85 9.63 -30.12
N ALA A 27 -26.65 8.73 -30.67
CA ALA A 27 -26.24 7.82 -31.73
C ALA A 27 -26.23 8.57 -33.06
N SER A 28 -25.24 8.26 -33.90
CA SER A 28 -25.17 8.34 -35.36
C SER A 28 -23.70 8.51 -35.74
N SER A 29 -23.12 7.98 -36.81
CA SER A 29 -23.40 6.89 -37.74
C SER A 29 -22.13 6.83 -38.61
N ILE A 30 -21.79 5.66 -39.13
CA ILE A 30 -21.10 5.47 -40.43
C ILE A 30 -19.69 6.06 -40.56
N PHE A 31 -18.68 5.18 -40.54
CA PHE A 31 -17.71 5.13 -41.63
C PHE A 31 -17.07 3.73 -41.71
N SER A 32 -17.62 2.89 -42.59
CA SER A 32 -16.90 1.73 -43.11
C SER A 32 -15.73 2.24 -43.95
N ARG A 33 -14.50 1.86 -43.60
CA ARG A 33 -13.37 1.84 -44.55
C ARG A 33 -12.80 0.44 -44.60
N THR A 34 -13.01 -0.11 -45.79
CA THR A 34 -12.41 -1.29 -46.43
C THR A 34 -10.93 -1.50 -46.10
N LEU A 35 -10.62 -2.74 -45.72
CA LEU A 35 -9.27 -3.32 -45.66
C LEU A 35 -8.80 -3.66 -47.08
N PRO A 36 -7.52 -3.42 -47.43
CA PRO A 36 -6.90 -4.09 -48.56
C PRO A 36 -6.35 -5.46 -48.16
N ASP A 37 -6.74 -6.45 -48.96
CA ASP A 37 -6.23 -7.81 -49.02
C ASP A 37 -4.75 -7.89 -49.45
N ASN A 38 -4.18 -9.07 -49.22
CA ASN A 38 -2.87 -9.58 -49.62
C ASN A 38 -1.69 -9.18 -48.73
N LEU A 39 -1.20 -10.16 -47.96
CA LEU A 39 0.16 -10.67 -48.07
C LEU A 39 0.20 -12.11 -47.52
N SER A 40 0.32 -13.05 -48.47
CA SER A 40 0.49 -14.48 -48.26
C SER A 40 1.79 -14.78 -47.51
N CYS A 41 1.73 -15.45 -46.35
CA CYS A 41 2.91 -16.08 -45.76
C CYS A 41 2.76 -17.60 -45.80
N ARG A 42 3.38 -18.20 -46.82
CA ARG A 42 3.54 -19.65 -46.98
C ARG A 42 4.43 -20.20 -45.86
N ARG A 43 3.90 -21.19 -45.13
CA ARG A 43 4.57 -22.44 -44.74
C ARG A 43 6.05 -22.34 -44.33
N CYS A 44 6.32 -22.19 -43.04
CA CYS A 44 7.58 -22.65 -42.44
C CYS A 44 7.31 -23.78 -41.43
N ARG A 45 7.93 -24.92 -41.72
CA ARG A 45 7.86 -26.18 -40.97
C ARG A 45 8.52 -26.02 -39.59
N ARG A 46 8.05 -26.88 -38.69
CA ARG A 46 8.71 -27.41 -37.49
C ARG A 46 10.24 -27.34 -37.55
N ILE A 47 10.85 -26.75 -36.51
CA ILE A 47 12.05 -27.31 -35.87
C ILE A 47 11.94 -27.03 -34.36
N PHE A 48 11.69 -28.10 -33.60
CA PHE A 48 11.94 -28.16 -32.16
C PHE A 48 13.45 -28.16 -31.93
N PRO A 49 14.03 -27.27 -31.10
CA PRO A 49 15.27 -27.56 -30.43
C PRO A 49 14.97 -28.17 -29.06
N GLN A 50 15.44 -29.41 -28.92
CA GLN A 50 15.51 -30.15 -27.67
C GLN A 50 16.47 -29.48 -26.66
N THR A 51 16.19 -29.81 -25.39
CA THR A 51 17.13 -29.93 -24.27
C THR A 51 17.84 -28.66 -23.79
N SER A 52 17.43 -28.19 -22.62
CA SER A 52 18.42 -27.74 -21.65
C SER A 52 18.08 -28.32 -20.28
N SER A 53 18.98 -29.19 -19.84
CA SER A 53 18.97 -29.92 -18.58
C SER A 53 18.92 -28.95 -17.41
N MET A 54 17.81 -28.96 -16.68
CA MET A 54 17.67 -28.24 -15.42
C MET A 54 18.50 -28.99 -14.37
N ARG A 55 19.80 -28.68 -14.26
CA ARG A 55 20.63 -29.08 -13.13
C ARG A 55 20.05 -28.42 -11.88
N THR A 56 19.29 -29.19 -11.11
CA THR A 56 18.95 -28.91 -9.73
C THR A 56 20.25 -28.79 -8.92
N TYR A 57 20.61 -27.56 -8.55
CA TYR A 57 21.71 -27.28 -7.64
C TYR A 57 21.24 -27.59 -6.21
N PHE A 58 21.54 -28.81 -5.76
CA PHE A 58 21.37 -29.23 -4.36
C PHE A 58 22.55 -28.68 -3.54
N PRO A 59 22.34 -27.80 -2.55
CA PRO A 59 23.40 -27.42 -1.63
C PRO A 59 23.70 -28.57 -0.65
N PRO A 60 24.95 -29.01 -0.49
CA PRO A 60 25.34 -29.95 0.54
C PRO A 60 25.61 -29.21 1.86
N GLY A 61 25.02 -29.68 2.96
CA GLY A 61 25.45 -29.24 4.30
C GLY A 61 24.36 -28.96 5.33
N ALA A 62 23.29 -29.76 5.37
CA ALA A 62 22.43 -29.81 6.55
C ALA A 62 23.21 -30.49 7.70
N LYS A 63 23.80 -29.68 8.58
CA LYS A 63 24.41 -30.19 9.81
C LYS A 63 23.31 -30.78 10.69
N ARG A 64 23.38 -32.09 10.86
CA ARG A 64 22.50 -32.91 11.68
C ARG A 64 22.69 -32.50 13.15
N PHE A 65 21.88 -31.54 13.61
CA PHE A 65 21.86 -31.14 15.00
C PHE A 65 21.32 -32.30 15.85
N MET A 66 22.22 -32.90 16.61
CA MET A 66 21.94 -33.90 17.64
C MET A 66 20.85 -33.39 18.58
N LYS A 67 19.73 -34.10 18.64
CA LYS A 67 18.70 -33.99 19.66
C LYS A 67 19.33 -34.38 21.00
N LYS A 68 19.77 -33.40 21.80
CA LYS A 68 20.14 -33.63 23.19
C LYS A 68 18.87 -33.76 24.01
N SER A 69 18.51 -35.00 24.30
CA SER A 69 17.47 -35.37 25.27
C SER A 69 17.91 -34.90 26.66
N ILE A 70 17.44 -33.71 27.06
CA ILE A 70 17.60 -33.20 28.42
C ILE A 70 16.37 -33.68 29.20
N LEU A 71 16.59 -34.65 30.08
CA LEU A 71 15.66 -35.02 31.15
C LEU A 71 15.49 -33.81 32.08
N PHE A 72 14.35 -33.14 32.02
CA PHE A 72 13.98 -32.08 32.94
C PHE A 72 13.44 -32.69 34.24
N PRO A 73 14.07 -32.43 35.41
CA PRO A 73 13.53 -32.88 36.68
C PRO A 73 12.26 -32.08 37.00
N ALA A 74 11.21 -32.82 37.33
CA ALA A 74 9.95 -32.30 37.81
C ALA A 74 10.13 -31.63 39.19
N ALA A 75 10.18 -30.31 39.24
CA ALA A 75 9.88 -29.50 40.43
C ALA A 75 9.73 -28.03 40.06
N CYS A 76 8.83 -27.32 40.75
CA CYS A 76 8.44 -25.90 40.56
C CYS A 76 7.54 -25.57 39.37
N SER A 77 6.37 -26.23 39.33
CA SER A 77 5.15 -25.55 38.86
C SER A 77 4.72 -24.54 39.92
N LEU A 78 4.82 -23.23 39.64
CA LEU A 78 4.04 -22.09 40.21
C LEU A 78 4.76 -20.74 40.05
N LEU A 79 5.11 -20.32 38.83
CA LEU A 79 5.33 -18.89 38.55
C LEU A 79 4.57 -18.49 37.28
N ALA A 80 3.47 -17.79 37.55
CA ALA A 80 2.62 -16.96 36.71
C ALA A 80 2.96 -16.89 35.22
N TRP A 81 2.08 -17.48 34.41
CA TRP A 81 1.85 -17.06 33.04
C TRP A 81 1.22 -15.67 33.04
N LEU A 82 2.03 -14.62 33.08
CA LEU A 82 1.56 -13.29 32.72
C LEU A 82 1.65 -13.18 31.19
N PRO A 83 0.54 -13.06 30.45
CA PRO A 83 0.59 -12.61 29.07
C PRO A 83 0.94 -11.13 29.08
N ILE A 84 2.23 -10.81 29.04
CA ILE A 84 2.67 -9.47 28.64
C ILE A 84 2.68 -9.50 27.12
N HIS A 85 1.81 -8.72 26.48
CA HIS A 85 2.05 -7.98 25.22
C HIS A 85 0.72 -7.49 24.64
N ALA A 86 0.28 -6.30 25.08
CA ALA A 86 -0.56 -5.45 24.25
C ALA A 86 0.35 -4.34 23.68
N PHE A 87 0.95 -4.58 22.52
CA PHE A 87 1.51 -3.49 21.70
C PHE A 87 0.41 -3.01 20.74
N GLY A 88 -0.58 -2.32 21.29
CA GLY A 88 -1.45 -1.44 20.51
C GLY A 88 -0.93 -0.04 20.71
N GLY A 89 -0.43 0.61 19.66
CA GLY A 89 -0.05 2.01 19.78
C GLY A 89 -1.22 2.84 20.29
N ASP A 90 -1.00 3.50 21.43
CA ASP A 90 -2.09 3.95 22.29
C ASP A 90 -2.70 5.25 21.78
N CYS A 91 -4.00 5.17 21.49
CA CYS A 91 -4.84 6.33 21.30
C CYS A 91 -5.55 6.65 22.61
N ASP A 92 -5.37 7.86 23.14
CA ASP A 92 -6.08 8.34 24.34
C ASP A 92 -7.54 8.65 24.01
N THR A 93 -8.44 7.75 24.38
CA THR A 93 -9.88 7.89 24.13
C THR A 93 -10.56 8.94 25.01
N SER A 94 -9.91 9.40 26.08
CA SER A 94 -10.42 10.50 26.91
C SER A 94 -10.34 11.86 26.18
N ARG A 95 -9.45 11.97 25.19
CA ARG A 95 -9.31 13.16 24.34
C ARG A 95 -10.22 13.10 23.12
N ARG A 96 -10.69 14.28 22.71
CA ARG A 96 -11.43 14.44 21.47
C ARG A 96 -10.55 14.03 20.28
N ALA A 97 -11.13 13.25 19.37
CA ALA A 97 -10.49 12.91 18.10
C ALA A 97 -10.21 14.18 17.30
N SER A 98 -8.96 14.36 16.87
CA SER A 98 -8.59 15.46 15.98
C SER A 98 -8.89 15.16 14.51
N THR A 99 -8.97 13.87 14.15
CA THR A 99 -9.36 13.38 12.82
C THR A 99 -10.45 12.32 12.96
N PRO A 100 -11.66 12.67 13.45
CA PRO A 100 -12.73 11.68 13.66
C PRO A 100 -13.11 10.98 12.36
N SER A 101 -13.45 9.68 12.42
CA SER A 101 -13.78 8.89 11.23
C SER A 101 -14.94 9.49 10.43
N SER A 102 -15.87 10.18 11.11
CA SER A 102 -16.99 10.89 10.48
C SER A 102 -16.56 12.04 9.55
N ARG A 103 -15.31 12.53 9.63
CA ARG A 103 -14.74 13.53 8.70
C ARG A 103 -14.45 12.93 7.33
N PHE A 104 -14.25 11.64 7.24
CA PHE A 104 -13.79 10.96 6.04
C PHE A 104 -14.94 10.27 5.32
N ALA A 105 -14.99 10.38 4.00
CA ALA A 105 -15.86 9.60 3.14
C ALA A 105 -15.01 8.52 2.47
N VAL A 106 -15.18 7.28 2.90
CA VAL A 106 -14.41 6.12 2.45
C VAL A 106 -15.05 5.54 1.19
N ASP A 107 -14.24 5.28 0.17
CA ASP A 107 -14.63 4.69 -1.11
C ASP A 107 -13.57 3.66 -1.54
N GLY A 108 -13.69 2.44 -1.01
CA GLY A 108 -12.73 1.37 -1.27
C GLY A 108 -11.32 1.73 -0.81
N GLU A 109 -10.39 1.81 -1.77
CA GLU A 109 -8.97 2.14 -1.59
C GLU A 109 -8.70 3.63 -1.44
N GLU A 110 -9.69 4.46 -1.76
CA GLU A 110 -9.62 5.92 -1.67
C GLU A 110 -10.42 6.41 -0.46
N VAL A 111 -9.97 7.54 0.09
CA VAL A 111 -10.72 8.25 1.12
C VAL A 111 -10.70 9.74 0.87
N ARG A 112 -11.89 10.35 0.83
CA ARG A 112 -12.05 11.80 0.73
C ARG A 112 -12.14 12.42 2.11
N ASP A 113 -11.26 13.36 2.38
CA ASP A 113 -11.34 14.24 3.54
C ASP A 113 -12.36 15.35 3.28
N LYS A 114 -13.49 15.34 3.98
CA LYS A 114 -14.56 16.33 3.78
C LYS A 114 -14.16 17.74 4.25
N ARG A 115 -13.10 17.89 5.05
CA ARG A 115 -12.64 19.19 5.54
C ARG A 115 -11.80 19.92 4.48
N THR A 116 -10.92 19.20 3.79
CA THR A 116 -9.96 19.77 2.83
C THR A 116 -10.36 19.56 1.38
N GLY A 117 -11.25 18.59 1.10
CA GLY A 117 -11.57 18.15 -0.26
C GLY A 117 -10.52 17.24 -0.90
N LEU A 118 -9.43 16.95 -0.18
CA LEU A 118 -8.38 16.05 -0.65
C LEU A 118 -8.84 14.60 -0.60
N VAL A 119 -8.38 13.82 -1.57
CA VAL A 119 -8.56 12.38 -1.65
C VAL A 119 -7.22 11.73 -1.44
N TRP A 120 -7.20 10.71 -0.60
CA TRP A 120 -6.00 9.99 -0.19
C TRP A 120 -6.13 8.52 -0.59
N LEU A 121 -5.02 7.92 -1.00
CA LEU A 121 -4.91 6.46 -1.00
C LEU A 121 -4.79 5.95 0.43
N ARG A 122 -5.53 4.89 0.75
CA ARG A 122 -5.51 4.25 2.08
C ARG A 122 -4.31 3.33 2.25
N CYS A 123 -3.77 2.81 1.15
CA CYS A 123 -2.60 1.94 1.14
C CYS A 123 -1.32 2.70 0.85
N SER A 124 -0.24 2.24 1.48
CA SER A 124 1.11 2.67 1.11
C SER A 124 1.48 2.11 -0.27
N VAL A 125 2.37 2.81 -0.96
CA VAL A 125 2.92 2.34 -2.25
C VAL A 125 3.51 0.94 -2.10
N GLY A 126 3.18 0.05 -3.06
CA GLY A 126 3.58 -1.36 -3.06
C GLY A 126 2.51 -2.31 -2.53
N GLN A 127 1.55 -1.79 -1.75
CA GLN A 127 0.41 -2.55 -1.27
C GLN A 127 -0.80 -2.39 -2.21
N ARG A 128 -1.75 -3.31 -2.07
CA ARG A 128 -3.04 -3.31 -2.78
C ARG A 128 -4.19 -3.40 -1.79
N TRP A 129 -5.29 -2.74 -2.10
CA TRP A 129 -6.53 -2.85 -1.32
C TRP A 129 -7.25 -4.15 -1.67
N ASP A 130 -7.69 -4.92 -0.66
CA ASP A 130 -8.46 -6.16 -0.86
C ASP A 130 -9.98 -6.00 -0.65
N GLY A 131 -10.43 -4.77 -0.39
CA GLY A 131 -11.81 -4.47 0.01
C GLY A 131 -11.95 -4.11 1.49
N LYS A 132 -11.00 -4.51 2.34
CA LYS A 132 -11.03 -4.27 3.80
C LYS A 132 -9.73 -3.68 4.35
N ARG A 133 -8.59 -4.10 3.82
CA ARG A 133 -7.23 -3.78 4.28
C ARG A 133 -6.26 -3.74 3.11
N CYS A 134 -5.05 -3.26 3.39
CA CYS A 134 -3.92 -3.28 2.47
C CYS A 134 -3.12 -4.57 2.62
N PHE A 135 -2.85 -5.22 1.50
CA PHE A 135 -2.05 -6.44 1.41
C PHE A 135 -0.80 -6.22 0.56
N GLY A 136 0.25 -6.97 0.87
CA GLY A 136 1.56 -6.87 0.21
C GLY A 136 2.57 -6.08 1.02
N GLU A 137 3.79 -6.01 0.48
CA GLU A 137 4.90 -5.34 1.11
C GLU A 137 4.93 -3.85 0.75
N ILE A 138 5.27 -3.02 1.72
CA ILE A 138 5.46 -1.59 1.46
C ILE A 138 6.75 -1.41 0.68
N ARG A 139 6.66 -0.71 -0.45
CA ARG A 139 7.82 -0.35 -1.25
C ARG A 139 8.34 1.00 -0.79
N LEU A 140 9.45 0.97 -0.06
CA LEU A 140 10.18 2.17 0.35
C LEU A 140 10.84 2.81 -0.88
N LEU A 141 10.51 4.07 -1.13
CA LEU A 141 11.01 4.83 -2.27
C LEU A 141 11.89 5.97 -1.79
N ARG A 142 12.83 6.43 -2.62
CA ARG A 142 13.43 7.76 -2.45
C ARG A 142 12.43 8.84 -2.86
N HIS A 143 12.59 10.05 -2.32
CA HIS A 143 11.68 11.17 -2.59
C HIS A 143 11.38 11.41 -4.08
N GLN A 144 12.41 11.41 -4.94
CA GLN A 144 12.21 11.61 -6.38
C GLN A 144 11.45 10.45 -7.04
N GLU A 145 11.68 9.22 -6.59
CA GLU A 145 10.97 8.03 -7.07
C GLU A 145 9.51 8.06 -6.63
N ALA A 146 9.24 8.50 -5.40
CA ALA A 146 7.88 8.70 -4.87
C ALA A 146 7.09 9.70 -5.72
N ARG A 147 7.69 10.83 -6.10
CA ARG A 147 7.06 11.83 -6.97
C ARG A 147 6.75 11.30 -8.36
N ARG A 148 7.72 10.62 -8.98
CA ARG A 148 7.53 9.98 -10.29
C ARG A 148 6.43 8.91 -10.23
N HIS A 149 6.42 8.12 -9.16
CA HIS A 149 5.41 7.09 -8.97
C HIS A 149 4.02 7.68 -8.80
N ALA A 150 3.84 8.69 -7.94
CA ALA A 150 2.56 9.36 -7.76
C ALA A 150 2.06 10.00 -9.07
N ALA A 151 2.94 10.69 -9.80
CA ALA A 151 2.60 11.27 -11.11
C ALA A 151 2.19 10.20 -12.14
N ALA A 152 2.84 9.02 -12.11
CA ALA A 152 2.53 7.92 -13.02
C ALA A 152 1.17 7.26 -12.74
N LEU A 153 0.59 7.42 -11.55
CA LEU A 153 -0.80 7.02 -11.27
C LEU A 153 -1.82 7.87 -12.06
N GLY A 154 -1.36 8.94 -12.71
CA GLY A 154 -2.17 9.80 -13.57
C GLY A 154 -3.19 10.61 -12.79
N HIS A 155 -4.14 11.22 -13.53
CA HIS A 155 -5.35 11.89 -13.06
C HIS A 155 -5.19 12.98 -11.95
N GLY A 156 -3.96 13.43 -11.64
CA GLY A 156 -3.67 14.42 -10.61
C GLY A 156 -3.22 13.85 -9.25
N TRP A 157 -2.77 12.59 -9.21
CA TRP A 157 -2.11 12.04 -8.01
C TRP A 157 -0.72 12.68 -7.85
N ARG A 158 -0.39 13.08 -6.62
CA ARG A 158 0.92 13.63 -6.26
C ARG A 158 1.33 13.21 -4.86
N VAL A 159 2.59 13.49 -4.51
CA VAL A 159 3.06 13.43 -3.12
C VAL A 159 2.46 14.63 -2.37
N PRO A 160 1.93 14.44 -1.15
CA PRO A 160 1.33 15.51 -0.36
C PRO A 160 2.34 16.55 0.10
N ALA A 161 1.90 17.77 0.40
CA ALA A 161 2.67 18.73 1.18
C ALA A 161 2.67 18.35 2.67
N ILE A 162 3.63 18.88 3.43
CA ILE A 162 3.76 18.57 4.87
C ILE A 162 2.52 19.01 5.66
N GLU A 163 1.92 20.14 5.29
CA GLU A 163 0.71 20.67 5.94
C GLU A 163 -0.52 19.81 5.66
N GLU A 164 -0.58 19.20 4.47
CA GLU A 164 -1.65 18.28 4.08
C GLU A 164 -1.56 16.99 4.91
N LEU A 165 -0.34 16.43 5.04
CA LEU A 165 -0.07 15.28 5.92
C LEU A 165 -0.37 15.61 7.38
N ALA A 166 0.07 16.77 7.89
CA ALA A 166 -0.24 17.21 9.25
C ALA A 166 -1.77 17.30 9.48
N GLY A 167 -2.52 17.61 8.43
CA GLY A 167 -3.99 17.68 8.45
C GLY A 167 -4.71 16.36 8.70
N ILE A 168 -4.05 15.20 8.49
CA ILE A 168 -4.62 13.86 8.72
C ILE A 168 -4.05 13.15 9.96
N VAL A 169 -3.11 13.79 10.67
CA VAL A 169 -2.55 13.30 11.94
C VAL A 169 -3.62 13.25 13.03
N GLU A 170 -3.73 12.11 13.71
CA GLU A 170 -4.58 11.94 14.89
C GLU A 170 -3.76 12.20 16.16
N ARG A 171 -3.88 13.42 16.71
CA ARG A 171 -3.13 13.94 17.86
C ARG A 171 -3.38 13.20 19.18
N ARG A 172 -4.44 12.40 19.29
CA ARG A 172 -4.64 11.54 20.47
C ARG A 172 -3.92 10.19 20.37
N CYS A 173 -3.38 9.85 19.21
CA CYS A 173 -2.61 8.62 18.97
C CYS A 173 -1.12 8.95 18.85
N GLN A 174 -0.26 8.06 19.32
CA GLN A 174 1.20 8.29 19.27
C GLN A 174 1.87 7.51 18.14
N ASN A 175 1.52 6.24 17.94
CA ASN A 175 2.23 5.40 16.98
C ASN A 175 1.34 4.35 16.30
N PRO A 176 1.02 4.46 15.01
CA PRO A 176 1.07 5.69 14.24
C PRO A 176 0.06 6.72 14.77
N ALA A 177 0.44 7.99 14.69
CA ALA A 177 -0.44 9.13 14.98
C ALA A 177 -1.46 9.37 13.84
N ILE A 178 -2.26 8.36 13.50
CA ILE A 178 -3.27 8.42 12.43
C ILE A 178 -4.53 7.66 12.81
N ASN A 179 -5.67 8.05 12.22
CA ASN A 179 -6.92 7.33 12.42
C ASN A 179 -6.88 5.95 11.73
N ARG A 180 -6.60 4.90 12.51
CA ARG A 180 -6.50 3.51 12.04
C ARG A 180 -7.80 2.92 11.47
N ASN A 181 -8.97 3.51 11.77
CA ASN A 181 -10.22 3.06 11.14
C ASN A 181 -10.28 3.50 9.67
N ILE A 182 -9.62 4.61 9.34
CA ILE A 182 -9.54 5.15 7.98
C ILE A 182 -8.31 4.61 7.26
N PHE A 183 -7.16 4.57 7.94
CA PHE A 183 -5.89 4.12 7.39
C PHE A 183 -5.39 2.89 8.18
N PRO A 184 -5.92 1.68 7.90
CA PRO A 184 -5.73 0.50 8.75
C PRO A 184 -4.33 -0.09 8.73
N ASP A 185 -3.58 0.10 7.64
CA ASP A 185 -2.31 -0.58 7.39
C ASP A 185 -1.15 0.39 7.23
N VAL A 186 -1.22 1.51 7.95
CA VAL A 186 -0.08 2.41 8.12
C VAL A 186 0.89 1.73 9.08
N ALA A 187 1.95 1.17 8.53
CA ALA A 187 2.95 0.43 9.29
C ALA A 187 4.04 1.36 9.84
N GLU A 188 4.51 1.01 11.03
CA GLU A 188 5.76 1.51 11.59
C GLU A 188 6.94 0.90 10.83
N LEU A 189 7.95 1.72 10.55
CA LEU A 189 9.20 1.25 9.97
C LEU A 189 10.22 0.95 11.09
N TYR A 190 11.46 0.68 10.71
CA TYR A 190 12.55 0.20 11.55
C TYR A 190 12.89 1.06 12.79
N ASP A 191 12.36 2.27 12.90
CA ASP A 191 12.57 3.19 14.01
C ASP A 191 11.32 3.42 14.89
N ASN A 192 10.37 2.48 14.84
CA ASN A 192 9.07 2.58 15.51
C ASN A 192 8.32 3.86 15.13
N SER A 193 8.44 4.29 13.87
CA SER A 193 7.69 5.45 13.37
C SER A 193 7.18 5.21 11.95
N ALA A 194 5.98 5.71 11.67
CA ALA A 194 5.41 5.70 10.33
C ALA A 194 5.83 6.99 9.59
N LYS A 195 6.90 6.90 8.79
CA LYS A 195 7.44 8.04 8.02
C LYS A 195 6.93 8.06 6.59
N TYR A 196 6.41 9.20 6.15
CA TYR A 196 5.92 9.43 4.79
C TYR A 196 6.62 10.62 4.13
N TRP A 197 6.82 10.55 2.82
CA TRP A 197 7.32 11.67 2.04
C TRP A 197 6.33 12.83 1.95
N SER A 198 6.86 14.05 1.99
CA SER A 198 6.16 15.27 1.58
C SER A 198 6.93 16.01 0.48
N ASP A 199 6.26 16.83 -0.34
CA ASP A 199 6.88 17.58 -1.45
C ASP A 199 7.24 19.04 -1.10
N THR A 200 7.02 19.45 0.15
CA THR A 200 7.46 20.74 0.68
C THR A 200 8.96 20.72 1.01
N ARG A 201 9.64 21.84 0.73
CA ARG A 201 11.08 22.04 1.01
C ARG A 201 11.37 22.23 2.49
#